data_AF-A0A139Q5M4-F1
#
_entry.id   AF-A0A139Q5M4-F1
#
_cell.length_a   1.000
_cell.length_b   1.000
_cell.length_c   1.000
_cell.angle_alpha   90.00
_cell.angle_beta   90.00
_cell.angle_gamma   90.00
#
_symmetry.space_group_name_H-M   'P 1'
#
loop_
_entity.id
_entity.type
_entity.pdbx_description
1 polymer ?
#
loop_
_entity_poly.entity_id
_entity_poly.type
_entity_poly.pdbx_seq_one_letter_code
_entity_poly.pdbx_strand_id
1 'polypeptide(L)'
;MKKEMKHALVALGLSTLLVPTFTSQVVFAQENDTNSRNESFYKTNLDVEKAARDHSEEIKSKLLKEIDNIDWTILRFQDSDILKLKNAIVEKMNEITEKNVSNISKKDYYLNYLYLQDLEKVIMIMDSEKPNFLGYVFDIARIKKYDLLLQQVEKDSNLYSSEEKEKIISDLKMFYGPLTVWSIPRDRNYFGDYDPENNTNLTLKDYVQNLSTFYKNVDKSSPSLIPTQKNIEKLNDVAFIQREDIRSDAGLSGADKLKLFKEIAQIVKEAEYKINKEAGLIYKEEPEIKHMLSPEELSVFTKRIEDVYQGKVKPKVTKEEAIQAVSTGTSTSASVSTSSQATLTANGETKKDYQASKWFKESGKWYYNDLSGNLVRNRWVGRYYLKADASMAASEWIYDEDYKSWFYVDSTGSYVEKAWQGEYYLKRGGYMAKSEWVFDSQYDSWYYLNQDGKYARNQWIKDGDKWYYLLADGKLAKNMTINGYKVNEKGEWV
;
A
#
# COMPACT_ATOMS: atom_id res chain seq x y z
N MET A 1 19.80 -75.96 21.14
CA MET A 1 20.36 -74.59 21.27
C MET A 1 20.14 -73.89 19.93
N LYS A 2 19.50 -72.71 19.82
CA LYS A 2 18.74 -71.82 20.74
C LYS A 2 17.55 -71.20 19.96
N LYS A 3 16.70 -70.37 20.60
CA LYS A 3 15.35 -69.92 20.15
C LYS A 3 14.31 -71.05 20.26
N GLU A 4 13.47 -71.18 21.29
CA GLU A 4 12.84 -70.23 22.24
C GLU A 4 11.82 -69.26 21.61
N MET A 5 10.56 -69.39 22.09
CA MET A 5 9.51 -68.38 22.38
C MET A 5 9.33 -67.19 21.40
N LYS A 6 8.17 -66.89 20.80
CA LYS A 6 6.74 -67.25 21.00
C LYS A 6 6.08 -66.71 22.30
N HIS A 7 4.89 -66.10 22.12
CA HIS A 7 4.08 -65.28 23.05
C HIS A 7 4.57 -63.81 23.16
N ALA A 8 3.72 -62.78 23.34
CA ALA A 8 2.28 -62.76 23.68
C ALA A 8 1.44 -61.63 22.98
N LEU A 9 0.11 -61.78 23.11
CA LEU A 9 -1.08 -60.92 22.91
C LEU A 9 -0.91 -59.42 22.52
N VAL A 10 -1.68 -58.79 21.60
CA VAL A 10 -3.16 -58.67 21.35
C VAL A 10 -3.84 -57.50 22.09
N ALA A 11 -4.37 -56.52 21.31
CA ALA A 11 -5.58 -55.68 21.52
C ALA A 11 -5.56 -54.45 20.56
N LEU A 12 -6.64 -53.83 20.08
CA LEU A 12 -8.08 -54.16 19.94
C LEU A 12 -8.73 -53.17 18.92
N GLY A 13 -9.86 -53.53 18.29
CA GLY A 13 -10.74 -52.60 17.53
C GLY A 13 -10.43 -52.46 16.03
N LEU A 14 -11.01 -53.25 15.11
CA LEU A 14 -12.39 -53.21 14.57
C LEU A 14 -12.81 -51.91 13.86
N SER A 15 -12.77 -51.93 12.53
CA SER A 15 -13.97 -51.69 11.71
C SER A 15 -13.88 -52.48 10.38
N THR A 16 -15.00 -52.69 9.71
CA THR A 16 -15.13 -53.60 8.54
C THR A 16 -15.72 -52.89 7.33
N LEU A 17 -15.20 -53.15 6.13
CA LEU A 17 -15.92 -52.98 4.85
C LEU A 17 -15.26 -53.85 3.75
N LEU A 18 -15.97 -54.07 2.63
CA LEU A 18 -15.76 -55.24 1.75
C LEU A 18 -14.89 -54.95 0.49
N VAL A 19 -13.88 -55.81 0.28
CA VAL A 19 -13.73 -56.75 -0.88
C VAL A 19 -14.46 -56.33 -2.17
N PRO A 20 -13.77 -56.17 -3.33
CA PRO A 20 -13.24 -57.34 -4.04
C PRO A 20 -11.87 -57.25 -4.74
N THR A 21 -11.08 -58.31 -4.49
CA THR A 21 -10.16 -59.04 -5.41
C THR A 21 -9.58 -58.35 -6.66
N PHE A 22 -8.24 -58.34 -6.73
CA PHE A 22 -7.56 -58.96 -7.88
C PHE A 22 -6.37 -59.79 -7.39
N THR A 23 -6.39 -61.09 -7.71
CA THR A 23 -5.29 -62.01 -7.38
C THR A 23 -4.30 -62.01 -8.53
N SER A 24 -3.03 -61.71 -8.26
CA SER A 24 -1.94 -62.01 -9.20
C SER A 24 -0.77 -62.61 -8.43
N GLN A 25 -0.22 -63.71 -8.94
CA GLN A 25 0.75 -64.55 -8.23
C GLN A 25 2.17 -63.99 -8.42
N VAL A 26 2.79 -63.51 -7.35
CA VAL A 26 4.24 -63.26 -7.35
C VAL A 26 4.96 -64.59 -7.15
N VAL A 27 5.25 -65.29 -8.25
CA VAL A 27 6.16 -66.42 -8.24
C VAL A 27 7.59 -65.89 -8.30
N PHE A 28 8.24 -65.81 -7.14
CA PHE A 28 9.69 -65.59 -7.07
C PHE A 28 10.40 -66.86 -7.54
N ALA A 29 10.74 -66.93 -8.82
CA ALA A 29 11.75 -67.84 -9.34
C ALA A 29 13.12 -67.12 -9.26
N GLN A 30 13.97 -67.56 -8.35
CA GLN A 30 15.29 -66.96 -8.11
C GLN A 30 16.39 -68.00 -8.35
N GLU A 31 16.84 -68.10 -9.60
CA GLU A 31 18.09 -68.78 -9.94
C GLU A 31 19.04 -67.78 -10.59
N ASN A 32 20.32 -67.84 -10.20
CA ASN A 32 21.37 -67.04 -10.81
C ASN A 32 21.92 -67.80 -12.01
N ASP A 33 22.06 -67.15 -13.16
CA ASP A 33 23.18 -67.46 -14.06
C ASP A 33 23.72 -66.18 -14.71
N THR A 34 24.98 -66.23 -15.12
CA THR A 34 25.76 -65.09 -15.64
C THR A 34 26.20 -65.35 -17.08
N ASN A 35 26.25 -64.30 -17.89
CA ASN A 35 26.63 -64.34 -19.32
C ASN A 35 25.71 -65.16 -20.23
N SER A 36 24.55 -64.59 -20.55
CA SER A 36 23.85 -64.81 -21.82
C SER A 36 23.63 -63.47 -22.52
N ARG A 37 23.74 -63.44 -23.86
CA ARG A 37 23.36 -62.26 -24.65
C ARG A 37 21.85 -62.25 -24.84
N ASN A 38 21.17 -61.21 -24.38
CA ASN A 38 19.71 -61.10 -24.47
C ASN A 38 19.24 -60.74 -25.89
N GLU A 39 19.24 -61.71 -26.80
CA GLU A 39 18.50 -61.60 -28.06
C GLU A 39 16.98 -61.75 -27.80
N SER A 40 16.20 -60.71 -28.14
CA SER A 40 14.74 -60.73 -28.30
C SER A 40 13.84 -61.02 -27.07
N PHE A 41 13.82 -60.11 -26.08
CA PHE A 41 12.73 -60.08 -25.08
C PHE A 41 11.43 -59.39 -25.56
N TYR A 42 11.51 -58.59 -26.64
CA TYR A 42 10.38 -57.90 -27.26
C TYR A 42 10.23 -58.41 -28.69
N LYS A 43 9.03 -58.90 -29.06
CA LYS A 43 8.80 -59.59 -30.36
C LYS A 43 8.06 -58.73 -31.38
N THR A 44 7.48 -57.61 -30.95
CA THR A 44 6.74 -56.66 -31.77
C THR A 44 6.96 -55.23 -31.26
N ASN A 45 6.70 -54.22 -32.10
CA ASN A 45 6.68 -52.81 -31.66
C ASN A 45 5.70 -52.60 -30.49
N LEU A 46 4.57 -53.31 -30.45
CA LEU A 46 3.58 -53.23 -29.37
C LEU A 46 4.16 -53.60 -28.00
N ASP A 47 5.09 -54.57 -27.95
CA ASP A 47 5.75 -54.96 -26.70
C ASP A 47 6.69 -53.84 -26.21
N VAL A 48 7.39 -53.16 -27.14
CA VAL A 48 8.29 -52.03 -26.85
C VAL A 48 7.50 -50.78 -26.45
N GLU A 49 6.39 -50.49 -27.16
CA GLU A 49 5.47 -49.39 -26.81
C GLU A 49 4.83 -49.61 -25.43
N LYS A 50 4.45 -50.85 -25.10
CA LYS A 50 3.97 -51.18 -23.76
C LYS A 50 5.06 -50.95 -22.70
N ALA A 51 6.28 -51.46 -22.92
CA ALA A 51 7.36 -51.32 -21.95
C ALA A 51 7.78 -49.85 -21.74
N ALA A 52 7.77 -49.03 -22.79
CA ALA A 52 7.99 -47.58 -22.68
C ALA A 52 6.91 -46.89 -21.83
N ARG A 53 5.64 -47.28 -21.98
CA ARG A 53 4.53 -46.79 -21.15
C ARG A 53 4.64 -47.25 -19.70
N ASP A 54 4.94 -48.52 -19.46
CA ASP A 54 5.16 -49.08 -18.12
C ASP A 54 6.31 -48.33 -17.40
N HIS A 55 7.44 -48.08 -18.08
CA HIS A 55 8.58 -47.31 -17.56
C HIS A 55 8.20 -45.86 -17.23
N SER A 56 7.41 -45.19 -18.08
CA SER A 56 6.93 -43.84 -17.76
C SER A 56 6.01 -43.81 -16.53
N GLU A 57 5.16 -44.82 -16.32
CA GLU A 57 4.35 -44.89 -15.09
C GLU A 57 5.22 -45.16 -13.86
N GLU A 58 6.32 -45.91 -14.00
CA GLU A 58 7.29 -46.09 -12.91
C GLU A 58 8.01 -44.77 -12.56
N ILE A 59 8.50 -44.01 -13.55
CA ILE A 59 9.08 -42.67 -13.34
C ILE A 59 8.05 -41.75 -12.67
N LYS A 60 6.84 -41.68 -13.22
CA LYS A 60 5.76 -40.85 -12.70
C LYS A 60 5.41 -41.20 -11.25
N SER A 61 5.32 -42.50 -10.92
CA SER A 61 5.09 -42.98 -9.56
C SER A 61 6.22 -42.60 -8.60
N LYS A 62 7.49 -42.67 -9.04
CA LYS A 62 8.65 -42.24 -8.24
C LYS A 62 8.61 -40.73 -7.96
N LEU A 63 8.43 -39.90 -8.99
CA LEU A 63 8.38 -38.44 -8.86
C LEU A 63 7.23 -37.98 -7.95
N LEU A 64 6.02 -38.55 -8.12
CA LEU A 64 4.87 -38.21 -7.27
C LEU A 64 5.11 -38.59 -5.80
N LYS A 65 5.74 -39.76 -5.54
CA LYS A 65 6.16 -40.16 -4.18
C LYS A 65 7.24 -39.24 -3.61
N GLU A 66 8.18 -38.75 -4.42
CA GLU A 66 9.19 -37.81 -3.94
C GLU A 66 8.55 -36.49 -3.48
N ILE A 67 7.54 -36.01 -4.21
CA ILE A 67 6.74 -34.83 -3.86
C ILE A 67 5.93 -35.03 -2.57
N ASP A 68 5.35 -36.21 -2.37
CA ASP A 68 4.59 -36.54 -1.16
C ASP A 68 5.45 -36.64 0.12
N ASN A 69 6.78 -36.72 -0.02
CA ASN A 69 7.72 -36.80 1.11
C ASN A 69 8.37 -35.45 1.48
N ILE A 70 7.85 -34.32 0.98
CA ILE A 70 8.41 -32.97 1.17
C ILE A 70 7.56 -32.14 2.11
N ASP A 71 8.25 -31.42 3.01
CA ASP A 71 7.65 -30.33 3.77
C ASP A 71 7.48 -29.08 2.87
N TRP A 72 6.35 -29.04 2.17
CA TRP A 72 5.96 -27.93 1.30
C TRP A 72 5.64 -26.63 2.05
N THR A 73 5.52 -26.67 3.39
CA THR A 73 5.28 -25.46 4.20
C THR A 73 6.47 -24.50 4.19
N ILE A 74 7.68 -25.02 3.92
CA ILE A 74 8.92 -24.26 3.72
C ILE A 74 8.76 -23.18 2.63
N LEU A 75 7.97 -23.46 1.59
CA LEU A 75 7.66 -22.54 0.48
C LEU A 75 6.25 -21.93 0.58
N ARG A 76 5.53 -22.20 1.67
CA ARG A 76 4.12 -21.79 1.91
C ARG A 76 3.12 -22.31 0.86
N PHE A 77 3.46 -23.40 0.17
CA PHE A 77 2.54 -24.02 -0.78
C PHE A 77 1.31 -24.58 -0.03
N GLN A 78 0.16 -24.56 -0.69
CA GLN A 78 -1.06 -25.23 -0.26
C GLN A 78 -1.28 -26.50 -1.11
N ASP A 79 -2.20 -27.37 -0.69
CA ASP A 79 -2.55 -28.59 -1.45
C ASP A 79 -2.91 -28.31 -2.92
N SER A 80 -3.50 -27.16 -3.20
CA SER A 80 -3.84 -26.71 -4.56
C SER A 80 -2.62 -26.29 -5.40
N ASP A 81 -1.51 -25.85 -4.78
CA ASP A 81 -0.26 -25.58 -5.48
C ASP A 81 0.52 -26.88 -5.72
N ILE A 82 0.51 -27.79 -4.74
CA ILE A 82 1.07 -29.15 -4.87
C ILE A 82 0.32 -29.93 -5.97
N LEU A 83 -1.01 -29.77 -6.07
CA LEU A 83 -1.81 -30.39 -7.13
C LEU A 83 -1.47 -29.85 -8.53
N LYS A 84 -1.27 -28.53 -8.69
CA LYS A 84 -0.77 -27.95 -9.96
C LYS A 84 0.58 -28.55 -10.36
N LEU A 85 1.51 -28.63 -9.41
CA LEU A 85 2.84 -29.22 -9.59
C LEU A 85 2.75 -30.68 -10.03
N LYS A 86 1.94 -31.50 -9.34
CA LYS A 86 1.71 -32.90 -9.72
C LYS A 86 1.12 -33.03 -11.13
N ASN A 87 0.10 -32.25 -11.47
CA ASN A 87 -0.55 -32.30 -12.78
C ASN A 87 0.43 -31.93 -13.91
N ALA A 88 1.24 -30.88 -13.75
CA ALA A 88 2.21 -30.46 -14.75
C ALA A 88 3.27 -31.55 -15.08
N ILE A 89 3.69 -32.34 -14.09
CA ILE A 89 4.58 -33.49 -14.32
C ILE A 89 3.86 -34.58 -15.10
N VAL A 90 2.62 -34.92 -14.70
CA VAL A 90 1.83 -35.98 -15.34
C VAL A 90 1.59 -35.62 -16.81
N GLU A 91 1.21 -34.38 -17.09
CA GLU A 91 1.06 -33.86 -18.45
C GLU A 91 2.37 -33.93 -19.24
N LYS A 92 3.50 -33.48 -18.67
CA LYS A 92 4.79 -33.50 -19.38
C LYS A 92 5.34 -34.92 -19.61
N MET A 93 5.19 -35.82 -18.64
CA MET A 93 5.56 -37.23 -18.81
C MET A 93 4.68 -37.93 -19.85
N ASN A 94 3.38 -37.60 -19.90
CA ASN A 94 2.50 -38.08 -20.95
C ASN A 94 2.93 -37.56 -22.34
N GLU A 95 3.27 -36.26 -22.46
CA GLU A 95 3.79 -35.66 -23.70
C GLU A 95 5.05 -36.39 -24.21
N ILE A 96 6.03 -36.63 -23.32
CA ILE A 96 7.27 -37.36 -23.63
C ILE A 96 6.98 -38.81 -24.03
N THR A 97 6.01 -39.46 -23.36
CA THR A 97 5.61 -40.84 -23.67
C THR A 97 4.94 -40.94 -25.02
N GLU A 98 3.92 -40.12 -25.32
CA GLU A 98 3.23 -40.15 -26.61
C GLU A 98 4.15 -39.73 -27.76
N LYS A 99 5.07 -38.79 -27.54
CA LYS A 99 6.12 -38.44 -28.50
C LYS A 99 7.00 -39.65 -28.85
N ASN A 100 7.54 -40.34 -27.84
CA ASN A 100 8.47 -41.45 -28.08
C ASN A 100 7.75 -42.73 -28.58
N VAL A 101 6.52 -43.01 -28.11
CA VAL A 101 5.66 -44.06 -28.69
C VAL A 101 5.25 -43.74 -30.13
N SER A 102 5.00 -42.46 -30.45
CA SER A 102 4.77 -42.04 -31.84
C SER A 102 6.00 -42.23 -32.72
N ASN A 103 7.21 -42.10 -32.18
CA ASN A 103 8.46 -42.36 -32.90
C ASN A 103 8.74 -43.87 -33.10
N ILE A 104 8.27 -44.74 -32.20
CA ILE A 104 8.35 -46.22 -32.35
C ILE A 104 7.37 -46.71 -33.44
N SER A 105 6.18 -46.12 -33.50
CA SER A 105 5.14 -46.48 -34.49
C SER A 105 5.36 -45.83 -35.86
N LYS A 106 5.98 -44.65 -35.95
CA LYS A 106 6.39 -44.01 -37.21
C LYS A 106 7.60 -44.72 -37.83
N LYS A 107 7.34 -45.53 -38.84
CA LYS A 107 8.31 -46.38 -39.54
C LYS A 107 9.21 -45.61 -40.54
N ASP A 108 9.64 -44.40 -40.19
CA ASP A 108 10.41 -43.51 -41.08
C ASP A 108 11.82 -44.05 -41.35
N TYR A 109 12.04 -44.39 -42.62
CA TYR A 109 13.03 -45.37 -43.07
C TYR A 109 14.50 -44.96 -42.89
N TYR A 110 14.77 -43.69 -42.58
CA TYR A 110 16.14 -43.12 -42.56
C TYR A 110 16.75 -42.89 -41.17
N LEU A 111 15.93 -42.76 -40.11
CA LEU A 111 16.42 -42.64 -38.72
C LEU A 111 16.40 -43.97 -37.96
N ASN A 112 15.51 -44.88 -38.34
CA ASN A 112 15.22 -46.10 -37.59
C ASN A 112 16.35 -47.17 -37.67
N TYR A 113 17.23 -47.09 -38.69
CA TYR A 113 18.25 -48.12 -38.95
C TYR A 113 19.46 -48.12 -37.97
N LEU A 114 19.57 -47.13 -37.07
CA LEU A 114 20.75 -47.00 -36.17
C LEU A 114 20.42 -46.85 -34.68
N TYR A 115 19.23 -46.36 -34.28
CA TYR A 115 19.03 -45.81 -32.93
C TYR A 115 17.81 -46.26 -32.12
N LEU A 116 16.80 -46.96 -32.67
CA LEU A 116 15.50 -47.13 -31.97
C LEU A 116 14.93 -48.56 -31.88
N GLN A 117 15.67 -49.60 -32.27
CA GLN A 117 15.19 -50.99 -32.14
C GLN A 117 15.37 -51.59 -30.73
N ASP A 118 16.21 -50.96 -29.89
CA ASP A 118 16.53 -51.44 -28.55
C ASP A 118 15.71 -50.66 -27.51
N LEU A 119 14.96 -51.36 -26.65
CA LEU A 119 14.21 -50.72 -25.56
C LEU A 119 15.13 -49.90 -24.64
N GLU A 120 16.37 -50.34 -24.43
CA GLU A 120 17.38 -49.61 -23.64
C GLU A 120 17.63 -48.19 -24.20
N LYS A 121 17.61 -48.01 -25.54
CA LYS A 121 17.77 -46.70 -26.17
C LYS A 121 16.51 -45.85 -26.03
N VAL A 122 15.32 -46.44 -26.10
CA VAL A 122 14.04 -45.75 -25.83
C VAL A 122 13.99 -45.27 -24.37
N ILE A 123 14.34 -46.14 -23.43
CA ILE A 123 14.43 -45.83 -21.99
C ILE A 123 15.46 -44.73 -21.74
N MET A 124 16.67 -44.84 -22.32
CA MET A 124 17.71 -43.81 -22.22
C MET A 124 17.24 -42.45 -22.76
N ILE A 125 16.52 -42.43 -23.88
CA ILE A 125 15.93 -41.20 -24.42
C ILE A 125 14.90 -40.64 -23.44
N MET A 126 13.93 -41.44 -22.98
CA MET A 126 12.91 -40.98 -22.03
C MET A 126 13.51 -40.51 -20.69
N ASP A 127 14.55 -41.17 -20.19
CA ASP A 127 15.30 -40.78 -19.00
C ASP A 127 16.15 -39.52 -19.20
N SER A 128 16.46 -39.14 -20.45
CA SER A 128 17.15 -37.89 -20.81
C SER A 128 16.19 -36.74 -21.14
N GLU A 129 15.00 -37.05 -21.65
CA GLU A 129 13.95 -36.06 -21.98
C GLU A 129 13.04 -35.72 -20.80
N LYS A 130 13.07 -36.51 -19.72
CA LYS A 130 12.30 -36.26 -18.49
C LYS A 130 12.52 -34.82 -17.99
N PRO A 131 11.46 -34.12 -17.54
CA PRO A 131 11.59 -32.74 -17.10
C PRO A 131 12.58 -32.62 -15.94
N ASN A 132 13.45 -31.61 -15.98
CA ASN A 132 14.20 -31.21 -14.79
C ASN A 132 13.20 -30.70 -13.76
N PHE A 133 12.91 -31.56 -12.78
CA PHE A 133 11.83 -31.32 -11.85
C PHE A 133 12.08 -30.12 -10.94
N LEU A 134 13.35 -29.81 -10.66
CA LEU A 134 13.75 -28.67 -9.85
C LEU A 134 13.27 -27.33 -10.47
N GLY A 135 13.33 -27.22 -11.80
CA GLY A 135 12.83 -26.05 -12.52
C GLY A 135 11.31 -25.86 -12.45
N TYR A 136 10.54 -26.96 -12.47
CA TYR A 136 9.08 -26.88 -12.27
C TYR A 136 8.71 -26.41 -10.86
N VAL A 137 9.47 -26.84 -9.86
CA VAL A 137 9.34 -26.37 -8.47
C VAL A 137 9.73 -24.89 -8.36
N PHE A 138 10.80 -24.46 -9.04
CA PHE A 138 11.23 -23.06 -9.11
C PHE A 138 10.15 -22.17 -9.72
N ASP A 139 9.65 -22.50 -10.92
CA ASP A 139 8.66 -21.70 -11.64
C ASP A 139 7.36 -21.56 -10.83
N ILE A 140 6.86 -22.65 -10.23
CA ILE A 140 5.66 -22.60 -9.39
C ILE A 140 5.92 -21.81 -8.10
N ALA A 141 7.10 -21.93 -7.47
CA ALA A 141 7.46 -21.12 -6.31
C ALA A 141 7.57 -19.62 -6.63
N ARG A 142 8.13 -19.29 -7.81
CA ARG A 142 8.29 -17.91 -8.28
C ARG A 142 6.92 -17.28 -8.60
N ILE A 143 6.05 -18.01 -9.31
CA ILE A 143 4.67 -17.56 -9.58
C ILE A 143 3.87 -17.46 -8.28
N LYS A 144 4.03 -18.39 -7.33
CA LYS A 144 3.38 -18.31 -6.01
C LYS A 144 3.84 -17.07 -5.22
N LYS A 145 5.12 -16.71 -5.31
CA LYS A 145 5.68 -15.47 -4.75
C LYS A 145 5.07 -14.24 -5.41
N TYR A 146 4.95 -14.22 -6.75
CA TYR A 146 4.24 -13.16 -7.48
C TYR A 146 2.80 -12.99 -6.99
N ASP A 147 2.01 -14.08 -6.96
CA ASP A 147 0.61 -14.07 -6.52
C ASP A 147 0.44 -13.52 -5.10
N LEU A 148 1.33 -13.91 -4.17
CA LEU A 148 1.29 -13.45 -2.78
C LEU A 148 1.66 -11.97 -2.62
N LEU A 149 2.62 -11.47 -3.41
CA LEU A 149 3.00 -10.04 -3.40
C LEU A 149 1.93 -9.18 -4.08
N LEU A 150 1.34 -9.66 -5.18
CA LEU A 150 0.20 -9.03 -5.86
C LEU A 150 -1.01 -8.90 -4.91
N GLN A 151 -1.37 -9.96 -4.19
CA GLN A 151 -2.45 -9.92 -3.19
C GLN A 151 -2.19 -8.89 -2.09
N GLN A 152 -0.95 -8.68 -1.67
CA GLN A 152 -0.60 -7.64 -0.68
C GLN A 152 -0.76 -6.22 -1.29
N VAL A 153 -0.35 -6.02 -2.55
CA VAL A 153 -0.54 -4.75 -3.28
C VAL A 153 -2.03 -4.45 -3.56
N GLU A 154 -2.85 -5.48 -3.81
CA GLU A 154 -4.29 -5.35 -3.96
C GLU A 154 -5.00 -5.03 -2.63
N LYS A 155 -4.60 -5.68 -1.54
CA LYS A 155 -5.10 -5.42 -0.18
C LYS A 155 -4.76 -4.00 0.29
N ASP A 156 -3.56 -3.52 0.01
CA ASP A 156 -3.08 -2.19 0.39
C ASP A 156 -3.37 -1.12 -0.70
N SER A 157 -4.27 -1.41 -1.65
CA SER A 157 -4.55 -0.59 -2.84
C SER A 157 -5.08 0.83 -2.57
N ASN A 158 -5.29 1.22 -1.31
CA ASN A 158 -5.66 2.56 -0.87
C ASN A 158 -4.44 3.42 -0.41
N LEU A 159 -3.23 2.86 -0.46
CA LEU A 159 -1.99 3.56 -0.12
C LEU A 159 -1.24 4.10 -1.35
N TYR A 160 -1.31 3.40 -2.47
CA TYR A 160 -0.66 3.75 -3.74
C TYR A 160 -1.50 4.71 -4.61
N SER A 161 -0.86 5.46 -5.49
CA SER A 161 -1.54 6.04 -6.67
C SER A 161 -1.80 4.94 -7.73
N SER A 162 -2.64 5.22 -8.73
CA SER A 162 -2.86 4.30 -9.85
C SER A 162 -1.56 3.99 -10.61
N GLU A 163 -0.75 5.03 -10.86
CA GLU A 163 0.52 4.94 -11.58
C GLU A 163 1.58 4.16 -10.79
N GLU A 164 1.67 4.42 -9.47
CA GLU A 164 2.58 3.71 -8.56
C GLU A 164 2.18 2.22 -8.46
N LYS A 165 0.88 1.93 -8.38
CA LYS A 165 0.35 0.55 -8.37
C LYS A 165 0.64 -0.19 -9.68
N GLU A 166 0.39 0.42 -10.83
CA GLU A 166 0.69 -0.18 -12.14
C GLU A 166 2.18 -0.45 -12.31
N LYS A 167 3.04 0.48 -11.89
CA LYS A 167 4.50 0.28 -11.88
C LYS A 167 4.91 -0.89 -10.99
N ILE A 168 4.43 -0.94 -9.74
CA ILE A 168 4.75 -2.03 -8.80
C ILE A 168 4.30 -3.39 -9.34
N ILE A 169 3.11 -3.48 -9.94
CA ILE A 169 2.63 -4.73 -10.56
C ILE A 169 3.49 -5.11 -11.78
N SER A 170 3.92 -4.15 -12.59
CA SER A 170 4.85 -4.39 -13.70
C SER A 170 6.21 -4.90 -13.23
N ASP A 171 6.80 -4.25 -12.22
CA ASP A 171 8.10 -4.65 -11.66
C ASP A 171 8.03 -6.04 -11.01
N LEU A 172 6.97 -6.31 -10.23
CA LEU A 172 6.69 -7.65 -9.69
C LEU A 172 6.55 -8.71 -10.79
N LYS A 173 5.86 -8.38 -11.89
CA LYS A 173 5.65 -9.30 -13.01
C LYS A 173 6.94 -9.55 -13.79
N MET A 174 7.81 -8.56 -13.92
CA MET A 174 9.15 -8.71 -14.51
C MET A 174 10.06 -9.59 -13.64
N PHE A 175 9.98 -9.45 -12.31
CA PHE A 175 10.89 -10.12 -11.38
C PHE A 175 10.43 -11.54 -10.96
N TYR A 176 9.12 -11.75 -10.77
CA TYR A 176 8.55 -13.01 -10.26
C TYR A 176 7.50 -13.66 -11.18
N GLY A 177 7.07 -13.01 -12.26
CA GLY A 177 5.92 -13.45 -13.06
C GLY A 177 6.10 -14.77 -13.84
N PRO A 178 5.04 -15.22 -14.54
CA PRO A 178 5.09 -16.36 -15.44
C PRO A 178 5.92 -16.06 -16.70
N LEU A 179 6.69 -17.04 -17.18
CA LEU A 179 7.55 -16.84 -18.35
C LEU A 179 6.75 -16.90 -19.66
N THR A 180 6.75 -15.78 -20.40
CA THR A 180 6.36 -15.72 -21.82
C THR A 180 7.57 -16.00 -22.73
N VAL A 181 7.38 -16.08 -24.04
CA VAL A 181 8.48 -16.24 -25.03
C VAL A 181 9.48 -15.07 -25.01
N TRP A 182 9.09 -13.90 -24.47
CA TRP A 182 9.97 -12.75 -24.25
C TRP A 182 10.46 -12.63 -22.78
N SER A 183 10.02 -13.52 -21.90
CA SER A 183 10.47 -13.56 -20.51
C SER A 183 11.70 -14.45 -20.39
N ILE A 184 12.86 -13.83 -20.62
CA ILE A 184 14.11 -14.08 -19.89
C ILE A 184 14.36 -15.55 -19.51
N PRO A 185 15.03 -16.35 -20.37
CA PRO A 185 15.45 -17.70 -20.01
C PRO A 185 16.59 -17.68 -18.98
N ARG A 186 16.23 -17.70 -17.69
CA ARG A 186 17.15 -17.80 -16.53
C ARG A 186 18.36 -16.86 -16.61
N ASP A 187 18.13 -15.55 -16.57
CA ASP A 187 19.25 -14.62 -16.62
C ASP A 187 20.15 -14.76 -15.39
N ARG A 188 21.40 -15.16 -15.62
CA ARG A 188 22.45 -15.12 -14.60
C ARG A 188 22.68 -13.69 -14.10
N ASN A 189 22.27 -12.68 -14.87
CA ASN A 189 22.36 -11.27 -14.48
C ASN A 189 21.42 -10.87 -13.31
N TYR A 190 20.35 -11.63 -13.01
CA TYR A 190 19.42 -11.31 -11.91
C TYR A 190 19.51 -12.26 -10.72
N PHE A 191 19.67 -13.58 -10.96
CA PHE A 191 19.71 -14.58 -9.88
C PHE A 191 21.11 -15.17 -9.62
N GLY A 192 22.01 -15.06 -10.61
CA GLY A 192 23.45 -15.31 -10.46
C GLY A 192 23.84 -16.67 -9.89
N ASP A 193 24.94 -16.68 -9.14
CA ASP A 193 25.50 -17.88 -8.51
C ASP A 193 24.60 -18.46 -7.42
N TYR A 194 23.58 -17.72 -6.96
CA TYR A 194 22.64 -18.16 -5.94
C TYR A 194 21.54 -19.09 -6.47
N ASP A 195 21.34 -19.20 -7.79
CA ASP A 195 20.36 -20.15 -8.38
C ASP A 195 20.68 -21.58 -7.89
N PRO A 196 19.78 -22.24 -7.14
CA PRO A 196 20.06 -23.57 -6.60
C PRO A 196 20.22 -24.65 -7.67
N GLU A 197 19.82 -24.41 -8.93
CA GLU A 197 20.12 -25.34 -10.05
C GLU A 197 21.59 -25.32 -10.50
N ASN A 198 22.40 -24.35 -10.07
CA ASN A 198 23.85 -24.37 -10.31
C ASN A 198 24.54 -25.57 -9.63
N ASN A 199 23.89 -26.23 -8.66
CA ASN A 199 24.36 -27.47 -8.03
C ASN A 199 23.57 -28.67 -8.58
N THR A 200 24.16 -29.36 -9.56
CA THR A 200 23.55 -30.49 -10.29
C THR A 200 23.28 -31.74 -9.44
N ASN A 201 23.73 -31.78 -8.19
CA ASN A 201 23.74 -32.99 -7.34
C ASN A 201 22.77 -32.90 -6.15
N LEU A 202 21.92 -31.88 -6.08
CA LEU A 202 20.90 -31.76 -5.02
C LEU A 202 19.79 -32.81 -5.19
N THR A 203 19.34 -33.42 -4.08
CA THR A 203 18.02 -34.04 -4.10
C THR A 203 16.94 -32.96 -4.13
N LEU A 204 15.73 -33.32 -4.57
CA LEU A 204 14.59 -32.40 -4.55
C LEU A 204 14.32 -31.83 -3.13
N LYS A 205 14.55 -32.62 -2.08
CA LYS A 205 14.41 -32.17 -0.69
C LYS A 205 15.43 -31.08 -0.35
N ASP A 206 16.69 -31.28 -0.72
CA ASP A 206 17.76 -30.29 -0.51
C ASP A 206 17.48 -29.01 -1.33
N TYR A 207 16.97 -29.17 -2.56
CA TYR A 207 16.57 -28.07 -3.43
C TYR A 207 15.45 -27.21 -2.83
N VAL A 208 14.38 -27.82 -2.31
CA VAL A 208 13.29 -27.10 -1.62
C VAL A 208 13.77 -26.36 -0.37
N GLN A 209 14.72 -26.94 0.38
CA GLN A 209 15.36 -26.26 1.51
C GLN A 209 16.23 -25.07 1.05
N ASN A 210 17.03 -25.26 0.00
CA ASN A 210 17.87 -24.22 -0.58
C ASN A 210 17.06 -23.06 -1.19
N LEU A 211 15.89 -23.33 -1.79
CA LEU A 211 14.97 -22.30 -2.28
C LEU A 211 14.55 -21.31 -1.18
N SER A 212 14.35 -21.76 0.07
CA SER A 212 14.06 -20.86 1.20
C SER A 212 15.21 -19.88 1.49
N THR A 213 16.45 -20.32 1.29
CA THR A 213 17.66 -19.48 1.46
C THR A 213 17.91 -18.58 0.25
N PHE A 214 17.65 -19.08 -0.96
CA PHE A 214 17.65 -18.31 -2.20
C PHE A 214 16.71 -17.10 -2.11
N TYR A 215 15.43 -17.32 -1.80
CA TYR A 215 14.46 -16.23 -1.69
C TYR A 215 14.83 -15.21 -0.60
N LYS A 216 15.43 -15.61 0.53
CA LYS A 216 15.94 -14.66 1.56
C LYS A 216 17.07 -13.74 1.06
N ASN A 217 17.84 -14.18 0.07
CA ASN A 217 18.87 -13.34 -0.56
C ASN A 217 18.28 -12.48 -1.68
N VAL A 218 17.46 -13.08 -2.53
CA VAL A 218 16.79 -12.43 -3.68
C VAL A 218 15.79 -11.36 -3.26
N ASP A 219 15.07 -11.56 -2.15
CA ASP A 219 14.09 -10.60 -1.60
C ASP A 219 14.70 -9.23 -1.30
N LYS A 220 16.01 -9.15 -1.02
CA LYS A 220 16.73 -7.88 -0.78
C LYS A 220 16.64 -6.98 -2.02
N SER A 221 17.00 -7.54 -3.18
CA SER A 221 17.00 -6.88 -4.48
C SER A 221 15.64 -6.90 -5.20
N SER A 222 14.58 -7.37 -4.53
CA SER A 222 13.23 -7.39 -5.11
C SER A 222 12.61 -5.99 -5.18
N PRO A 223 11.64 -5.76 -6.08
CA PRO A 223 10.94 -4.48 -6.18
C PRO A 223 10.32 -4.07 -4.84
N SER A 224 10.52 -2.82 -4.44
CA SER A 224 9.90 -2.32 -3.21
C SER A 224 8.39 -2.20 -3.35
N LEU A 225 7.68 -2.64 -2.31
CA LEU A 225 6.23 -2.48 -2.16
C LEU A 225 5.89 -1.30 -1.23
N ILE A 226 6.86 -0.48 -0.84
CA ILE A 226 6.62 0.68 0.02
C ILE A 226 5.97 1.80 -0.81
N PRO A 227 4.75 2.28 -0.45
CA PRO A 227 4.16 3.45 -1.08
C PRO A 227 5.00 4.70 -0.80
N THR A 228 5.21 5.50 -1.84
CA THR A 228 5.98 6.75 -1.78
C THR A 228 5.17 7.95 -2.24
N GLN A 229 4.36 7.77 -3.28
CA GLN A 229 3.73 8.87 -4.01
C GLN A 229 2.84 9.74 -3.10
N LYS A 230 2.05 9.13 -2.22
CA LYS A 230 1.18 9.83 -1.26
C LYS A 230 1.93 10.77 -0.29
N ASN A 231 3.17 10.44 0.07
CA ASN A 231 4.03 11.30 0.89
C ASN A 231 4.69 12.41 0.04
N ILE A 232 5.01 12.13 -1.23
CA ILE A 232 5.55 13.10 -2.20
C ILE A 232 4.49 14.13 -2.62
N GLU A 233 3.23 13.70 -2.81
CA GLU A 233 2.07 14.56 -3.09
C GLU A 233 1.83 15.54 -1.93
N LYS A 234 1.65 15.03 -0.70
CA LYS A 234 1.44 15.86 0.49
C LYS A 234 2.60 16.84 0.75
N LEU A 235 3.84 16.43 0.46
CA LEU A 235 5.02 17.30 0.53
C LEU A 235 4.95 18.43 -0.51
N ASN A 236 4.57 18.11 -1.75
CA ASN A 236 4.46 19.08 -2.83
C ASN A 236 3.24 20.01 -2.68
N ASP A 237 2.15 19.57 -2.05
CA ASP A 237 1.01 20.43 -1.66
C ASP A 237 1.45 21.55 -0.71
N VAL A 238 2.16 21.22 0.37
CA VAL A 238 2.70 22.21 1.33
C VAL A 238 3.71 23.13 0.66
N ALA A 239 4.57 22.59 -0.21
CA ALA A 239 5.49 23.39 -1.01
C ALA A 239 4.77 24.32 -2.00
N PHE A 240 3.64 23.91 -2.56
CA PHE A 240 2.83 24.74 -3.47
C PHE A 240 2.17 25.90 -2.73
N ILE A 241 1.54 25.65 -1.57
CA ILE A 241 0.92 26.67 -0.74
C ILE A 241 1.93 27.77 -0.38
N GLN A 242 3.09 27.38 0.19
CA GLN A 242 4.13 28.34 0.57
C GLN A 242 4.71 29.10 -0.65
N ARG A 243 4.77 28.48 -1.83
CA ARG A 243 5.19 29.17 -3.07
C ARG A 243 4.16 30.20 -3.54
N GLU A 244 2.86 29.94 -3.42
CA GLU A 244 1.84 30.94 -3.75
C GLU A 244 1.80 32.09 -2.74
N ASP A 245 2.02 31.82 -1.45
CA ASP A 245 2.06 32.86 -0.42
C ASP A 245 3.28 33.79 -0.61
N ILE A 246 4.48 33.24 -0.85
CA ILE A 246 5.67 34.00 -1.28
C ILE A 246 5.40 34.79 -2.57
N ARG A 247 4.71 34.18 -3.54
CA ARG A 247 4.38 34.84 -4.82
C ARG A 247 3.47 36.04 -4.58
N SER A 248 2.50 35.93 -3.67
CA SER A 248 1.52 36.97 -3.36
C SER A 248 2.07 38.16 -2.57
N ASP A 249 3.13 37.98 -1.77
CA ASP A 249 3.67 39.06 -0.92
C ASP A 249 4.20 40.24 -1.74
N ALA A 250 3.57 41.40 -1.63
CA ALA A 250 4.00 42.63 -2.30
C ALA A 250 5.27 43.26 -1.68
N GLY A 251 5.68 42.83 -0.48
CA GLY A 251 6.87 43.32 0.22
C GLY A 251 8.19 42.65 -0.18
N LEU A 252 8.15 41.47 -0.80
CA LEU A 252 9.36 40.75 -1.26
C LEU A 252 9.76 41.17 -2.68
N SER A 253 11.07 41.42 -2.89
CA SER A 253 11.60 41.62 -4.23
C SER A 253 11.58 40.32 -5.05
N GLY A 254 11.65 40.43 -6.38
CA GLY A 254 11.77 39.26 -7.25
C GLY A 254 13.00 38.39 -6.96
N ALA A 255 14.08 38.98 -6.42
CA ALA A 255 15.27 38.24 -6.01
C ALA A 255 15.04 37.44 -4.72
N ASP A 256 14.35 38.03 -3.74
CA ASP A 256 14.02 37.37 -2.47
C ASP A 256 13.03 36.22 -2.68
N LYS A 257 11.99 36.44 -3.49
CA LYS A 257 11.06 35.38 -3.90
C LYS A 257 11.80 34.21 -4.54
N LEU A 258 12.71 34.49 -5.48
CA LEU A 258 13.53 33.46 -6.13
C LEU A 258 14.47 32.72 -5.15
N LYS A 259 14.98 33.39 -4.10
CA LYS A 259 15.76 32.77 -3.04
C LYS A 259 14.91 31.81 -2.21
N LEU A 260 13.76 32.25 -1.71
CA LEU A 260 12.85 31.42 -0.91
C LEU A 260 12.29 30.23 -1.71
N PHE A 261 11.99 30.40 -3.01
CA PHE A 261 11.61 29.29 -3.88
C PHE A 261 12.69 28.22 -4.01
N LYS A 262 13.97 28.60 -4.05
CA LYS A 262 15.10 27.66 -4.07
C LYS A 262 15.27 26.94 -2.74
N GLU A 263 15.06 27.62 -1.62
CA GLU A 263 15.10 27.03 -0.27
C GLU A 263 13.99 25.99 -0.09
N ILE A 264 12.75 26.29 -0.51
CA ILE A 264 11.65 25.29 -0.54
C ILE A 264 12.00 24.11 -1.47
N ALA A 265 12.49 24.38 -2.69
CA ALA A 265 12.83 23.31 -3.64
C ALA A 265 13.95 22.38 -3.12
N GLN A 266 14.91 22.92 -2.36
CA GLN A 266 15.96 22.12 -1.72
C GLN A 266 15.39 21.23 -0.61
N ILE A 267 14.48 21.73 0.23
CA ILE A 267 13.85 20.93 1.29
C ILE A 267 12.95 19.83 0.71
N VAL A 268 12.19 20.14 -0.35
CA VAL A 268 11.41 19.13 -1.09
C VAL A 268 12.31 18.02 -1.63
N LYS A 269 13.44 18.38 -2.26
CA LYS A 269 14.40 17.39 -2.77
C LYS A 269 15.03 16.52 -1.68
N GLU A 270 15.32 17.08 -0.50
CA GLU A 270 15.80 16.31 0.66
C GLU A 270 14.72 15.35 1.19
N ALA A 271 13.46 15.77 1.22
CA ALA A 271 12.34 14.96 1.66
C ALA A 271 12.03 13.83 0.66
N GLU A 272 11.97 14.12 -0.63
CA GLU A 272 11.83 13.11 -1.70
C GLU A 272 12.98 12.10 -1.65
N TYR A 273 14.21 12.54 -1.43
CA TYR A 273 15.36 11.64 -1.23
C TYR A 273 15.19 10.75 0.01
N LYS A 274 14.77 11.29 1.16
CA LYS A 274 14.51 10.51 2.38
C LYS A 274 13.34 9.53 2.20
N ILE A 275 12.25 9.92 1.52
CA ILE A 275 11.13 9.02 1.17
C ILE A 275 11.63 7.85 0.31
N ASN A 276 12.34 8.13 -0.78
CA ASN A 276 12.88 7.11 -1.67
C ASN A 276 13.93 6.22 -0.97
N LYS A 277 14.71 6.78 -0.03
CA LYS A 277 15.68 6.03 0.77
C LYS A 277 15.00 5.02 1.68
N GLU A 278 14.07 5.45 2.54
CA GLU A 278 13.41 4.53 3.47
C GLU A 278 12.48 3.55 2.77
N ALA A 279 11.95 3.90 1.59
CA ALA A 279 11.29 2.96 0.70
C ALA A 279 12.24 1.92 0.06
N GLY A 280 13.55 2.03 0.22
CA GLY A 280 14.54 1.12 -0.38
C GLY A 280 14.66 1.26 -1.90
N LEU A 281 14.33 2.43 -2.46
CA LEU A 281 14.46 2.73 -3.89
C LEU A 281 15.85 3.28 -4.27
N ILE A 282 16.72 3.52 -3.28
CA ILE A 282 18.11 3.97 -3.49
C ILE A 282 19.06 2.77 -3.34
N TYR A 283 19.39 2.14 -4.47
CA TYR A 283 20.18 0.90 -4.57
C TYR A 283 21.54 0.87 -3.82
N LYS A 284 22.13 2.04 -3.51
CA LYS A 284 23.41 2.16 -2.79
C LYS A 284 23.27 2.41 -1.29
N GLU A 285 22.04 2.62 -0.81
CA GLU A 285 21.75 3.09 0.55
C GLU A 285 20.46 2.44 1.09
N GLU A 286 20.27 1.14 0.83
CA GLU A 286 19.13 0.41 1.38
C GLU A 286 19.10 0.47 2.92
N PRO A 287 17.95 0.77 3.54
CA PRO A 287 17.80 0.76 4.98
C PRO A 287 17.68 -0.69 5.50
N GLU A 288 18.04 -0.91 6.77
CA GLU A 288 17.85 -2.21 7.43
C GLU A 288 16.35 -2.63 7.48
N ILE A 289 15.45 -1.65 7.49
CA ILE A 289 13.99 -1.84 7.50
C ILE A 289 13.38 -0.89 6.46
N LYS A 290 12.92 -1.42 5.32
CA LYS A 290 12.18 -0.65 4.30
C LYS A 290 10.81 -0.26 4.86
N HIS A 291 10.47 1.03 4.85
CA HIS A 291 9.22 1.58 5.41
C HIS A 291 8.79 2.89 4.72
N MET A 292 7.49 3.15 4.71
CA MET A 292 6.94 4.46 4.33
C MET A 292 7.14 5.42 5.51
N LEU A 293 7.67 6.64 5.26
CA LEU A 293 7.86 7.63 6.33
C LEU A 293 6.57 7.86 7.12
N SER A 294 6.70 7.92 8.45
CA SER A 294 5.57 8.18 9.33
C SER A 294 5.05 9.63 9.19
N PRO A 295 3.82 9.93 9.66
CA PRO A 295 3.31 11.30 9.72
C PRO A 295 4.24 12.25 10.49
N GLU A 296 4.92 11.76 11.52
CA GLU A 296 5.87 12.49 12.36
C GLU A 296 7.18 12.78 11.60
N GLU A 297 7.74 11.78 10.92
CA GLU A 297 8.94 11.95 10.09
C GLU A 297 8.70 12.91 8.92
N LEU A 298 7.58 12.76 8.21
CA LEU A 298 7.20 13.65 7.11
C LEU A 298 6.96 15.08 7.62
N SER A 299 6.40 15.24 8.84
CA SER A 299 6.18 16.55 9.46
C SER A 299 7.48 17.33 9.72
N VAL A 300 8.64 16.66 9.84
CA VAL A 300 9.94 17.35 9.90
C VAL A 300 10.20 18.16 8.63
N PHE A 301 9.78 17.65 7.46
CA PHE A 301 9.98 18.33 6.18
C PHE A 301 8.88 19.35 5.88
N THR A 302 7.61 19.07 6.18
CA THR A 302 6.54 20.07 5.97
C THR A 302 6.78 21.31 6.82
N LYS A 303 7.10 21.15 8.12
CA LYS A 303 7.44 22.27 9.02
C LYS A 303 8.65 23.06 8.55
N ARG A 304 9.67 22.40 7.98
CA ARG A 304 10.82 23.11 7.39
C ARG A 304 10.41 23.96 6.18
N ILE A 305 9.45 23.51 5.36
CA ILE A 305 8.90 24.27 4.21
C ILE A 305 8.02 25.43 4.69
N GLU A 306 7.15 25.18 5.68
CA GLU A 306 6.34 26.18 6.39
C GLU A 306 7.25 27.29 6.98
N ASP A 307 8.37 26.91 7.61
CA ASP A 307 9.33 27.85 8.22
C ASP A 307 10.16 28.69 7.23
N VAL A 308 10.24 28.34 5.93
CA VAL A 308 10.98 29.17 4.94
C VAL A 308 10.35 30.55 4.80
N TYR A 309 9.02 30.64 4.82
CA TYR A 309 8.30 31.89 4.63
C TYR A 309 7.24 32.09 5.71
N GLN A 310 7.55 33.01 6.62
CA GLN A 310 6.80 33.32 7.84
C GLN A 310 6.31 34.78 7.78
N GLY A 311 5.70 35.17 6.66
CA GLY A 311 5.35 36.55 6.32
C GLY A 311 4.48 37.24 7.37
N LYS A 312 4.96 38.38 7.90
CA LYS A 312 4.29 39.20 8.93
C LYS A 312 3.78 38.47 10.19
N VAL A 313 4.33 37.31 10.56
CA VAL A 313 4.09 36.68 11.87
C VAL A 313 5.39 36.57 12.68
N LYS A 314 5.53 37.40 13.73
CA LYS A 314 6.34 37.22 14.95
C LYS A 314 6.19 38.43 15.88
N PRO A 315 6.49 38.31 17.20
CA PRO A 315 6.89 37.11 17.94
C PRO A 315 5.65 36.32 18.45
N LYS A 316 5.70 35.12 19.06
CA LYS A 316 6.79 34.26 19.62
C LYS A 316 7.35 34.67 21.01
N VAL A 317 6.48 34.81 22.01
CA VAL A 317 6.81 35.07 23.44
C VAL A 317 5.98 34.12 24.34
N THR A 318 6.57 33.01 24.80
CA THR A 318 6.99 32.67 26.18
C THR A 318 5.89 32.15 27.12
N LYS A 319 6.27 31.84 28.37
CA LYS A 319 5.59 30.88 29.26
C LYS A 319 4.56 31.56 30.18
N GLU A 320 4.54 32.88 30.18
CA GLU A 320 3.79 33.74 31.09
C GLU A 320 2.32 33.95 30.65
N GLU A 321 2.02 33.89 29.35
CA GLU A 321 0.65 34.05 28.84
C GLU A 321 -0.31 32.95 29.32
N ALA A 322 0.22 31.78 29.69
CA ALA A 322 -0.55 30.65 30.21
C ALA A 322 -1.23 30.88 31.57
N ILE A 323 -0.96 32.01 32.25
CA ILE A 323 -1.42 32.28 33.63
C ILE A 323 -2.63 33.25 33.68
N GLN A 324 -2.84 34.11 32.68
CA GLN A 324 -3.94 35.10 32.73
C GLN A 324 -5.30 34.59 32.23
N ALA A 325 -5.37 33.42 31.59
CA ALA A 325 -6.63 32.86 31.09
C ALA A 325 -7.57 32.32 32.21
N VAL A 326 -7.14 32.30 33.48
CA VAL A 326 -7.85 31.64 34.59
C VAL A 326 -8.35 32.65 35.64
N SER A 327 -9.01 33.75 35.22
CA SER A 327 -9.85 34.57 36.12
C SER A 327 -10.71 35.65 35.41
N THR A 328 -11.92 35.31 34.92
CA THR A 328 -13.12 36.19 34.95
C THR A 328 -14.40 35.47 34.48
N GLY A 329 -15.46 35.43 35.32
CA GLY A 329 -16.86 35.12 34.93
C GLY A 329 -17.19 33.63 34.72
N THR A 330 -18.17 32.97 35.36
CA THR A 330 -19.23 33.38 36.33
C THR A 330 -20.31 34.31 35.72
N SER A 331 -21.63 34.03 35.72
CA SER A 331 -22.48 32.81 35.84
C SER A 331 -23.91 33.21 35.37
N THR A 332 -25.03 32.47 35.34
CA THR A 332 -25.59 31.20 35.91
C THR A 332 -26.82 30.83 34.99
N SER A 333 -27.76 29.87 35.15
CA SER A 333 -28.09 28.75 36.07
C SER A 333 -29.27 27.92 35.49
N ALA A 334 -29.36 26.61 35.80
CA ALA A 334 -30.60 25.79 35.89
C ALA A 334 -31.46 25.52 34.62
N SER A 335 -32.21 24.42 34.46
CA SER A 335 -32.29 23.04 35.06
C SER A 335 -33.29 22.21 34.18
N VAL A 336 -33.52 20.88 34.22
CA VAL A 336 -33.55 19.82 35.27
C VAL A 336 -33.35 18.43 34.61
N SER A 337 -32.55 17.53 35.22
CA SER A 337 -32.51 16.03 35.15
C SER A 337 -32.49 15.29 33.78
N THR A 338 -32.01 14.04 33.66
CA THR A 338 -31.60 13.03 34.68
C THR A 338 -30.41 12.21 34.20
N SER A 339 -29.54 11.77 35.12
CA SER A 339 -28.57 10.64 35.02
C SER A 339 -27.96 10.30 33.63
N SER A 340 -26.64 10.41 33.43
CA SER A 340 -25.59 9.96 34.35
C SER A 340 -24.28 10.75 34.24
N GLN A 341 -23.67 10.98 35.41
CA GLN A 341 -22.28 11.37 35.62
C GLN A 341 -21.62 10.25 36.45
N ALA A 342 -20.33 9.93 36.32
CA ALA A 342 -19.36 10.40 35.34
C ALA A 342 -18.16 9.43 35.26
N THR A 343 -17.39 9.54 34.18
CA THR A 343 -15.93 9.42 34.26
C THR A 343 -15.28 10.43 33.33
N LEU A 344 -14.35 11.22 33.86
CA LEU A 344 -13.38 11.96 33.05
C LEU A 344 -12.20 11.02 32.77
N THR A 345 -12.29 10.23 31.71
CA THR A 345 -11.17 9.39 31.24
C THR A 345 -10.20 10.24 30.42
N ALA A 346 -9.10 10.63 31.06
CA ALA A 346 -7.89 10.98 30.33
C ALA A 346 -7.33 9.73 29.63
N ASN A 347 -6.64 9.94 28.51
CA ASN A 347 -5.93 8.94 27.70
C ASN A 347 -6.79 7.89 26.96
N GLY A 348 -6.82 8.01 25.63
CA GLY A 348 -6.63 6.84 24.77
C GLY A 348 -7.77 5.82 24.65
N GLU A 349 -9.04 6.20 24.76
CA GLU A 349 -10.15 5.32 24.40
C GLU A 349 -10.22 5.07 22.88
N THR A 350 -9.38 4.15 22.39
CA THR A 350 -9.52 3.53 21.08
C THR A 350 -10.77 2.66 21.07
N LYS A 351 -11.91 3.20 20.61
CA LYS A 351 -13.05 2.38 20.18
C LYS A 351 -12.58 1.51 19.01
N LYS A 352 -12.27 0.24 19.30
CA LYS A 352 -11.99 -0.77 18.28
C LYS A 352 -13.25 -1.05 17.48
N ASP A 353 -13.41 -0.35 16.35
CA ASP A 353 -13.55 -0.98 15.04
C ASP A 353 -13.56 0.09 13.92
N TYR A 354 -13.28 -0.35 12.68
CA TYR A 354 -13.34 0.39 11.41
C TYR A 354 -12.26 1.44 11.08
N GLN A 355 -11.34 0.99 10.23
CA GLN A 355 -10.80 1.65 9.02
C GLN A 355 -10.25 3.08 9.14
N ALA A 356 -8.94 3.18 8.91
CA ALA A 356 -8.14 4.39 8.76
C ALA A 356 -8.74 5.44 7.79
N SER A 357 -8.55 6.72 8.12
CA SER A 357 -8.90 7.89 7.29
C SER A 357 -10.38 7.98 6.87
N LYS A 358 -11.30 7.55 7.72
CA LYS A 358 -12.73 7.40 7.38
C LYS A 358 -13.65 8.28 8.23
N TRP A 359 -14.63 8.91 7.56
CA TRP A 359 -15.78 9.55 8.20
C TRP A 359 -16.82 8.50 8.61
N PHE A 360 -17.37 8.62 9.81
CA PHE A 360 -18.45 7.76 10.30
C PHE A 360 -19.42 8.53 11.21
N LYS A 361 -20.60 7.96 11.44
CA LYS A 361 -21.68 8.60 12.21
C LYS A 361 -22.11 7.72 13.37
N GLU A 362 -22.02 8.23 14.59
CA GLU A 362 -22.42 7.52 15.82
C GLU A 362 -23.36 8.43 16.63
N SER A 363 -24.47 7.89 17.14
CA SER A 363 -25.45 8.63 17.96
C SER A 363 -25.89 9.98 17.36
N GLY A 364 -26.04 10.04 16.03
CA GLY A 364 -26.44 11.23 15.28
C GLY A 364 -25.31 12.23 14.96
N LYS A 365 -24.15 12.15 15.61
CA LYS A 365 -22.97 12.99 15.37
C LYS A 365 -22.02 12.36 14.34
N TRP A 366 -21.33 13.21 13.57
CA TRP A 366 -20.24 12.79 12.67
C TRP A 366 -18.89 12.83 13.38
N TYR A 367 -18.00 11.92 13.01
CA TYR A 367 -16.64 11.75 13.51
C TYR A 367 -15.70 11.34 12.37
N TYR A 368 -14.40 11.58 12.54
CA TYR A 368 -13.37 11.15 11.59
C TYR A 368 -12.22 10.43 12.31
N ASN A 369 -11.86 9.25 11.80
CA ASN A 369 -10.67 8.50 12.24
C ASN A 369 -9.46 8.88 11.38
N ASP A 370 -8.29 9.09 12.00
CA ASP A 370 -7.02 9.30 11.32
C ASP A 370 -6.47 8.01 10.66
N LEU A 371 -5.26 8.07 10.10
CA LEU A 371 -4.59 6.93 9.46
C LEU A 371 -4.27 5.79 10.44
N SER A 372 -4.20 6.07 11.74
CA SER A 372 -3.95 5.11 12.82
C SER A 372 -5.24 4.58 13.46
N GLY A 373 -6.41 5.04 13.00
CA GLY A 373 -7.71 4.67 13.56
C GLY A 373 -8.11 5.47 14.81
N ASN A 374 -7.40 6.55 15.16
CA ASN A 374 -7.75 7.41 16.30
C ASN A 374 -8.75 8.49 15.89
N LEU A 375 -9.66 8.84 16.80
CA LEU A 375 -10.58 9.96 16.65
C LEU A 375 -9.83 11.30 16.55
N VAL A 376 -9.97 11.98 15.40
CA VAL A 376 -9.42 13.33 15.19
C VAL A 376 -10.17 14.36 16.03
N ARG A 377 -9.41 15.27 16.65
CA ARG A 377 -9.88 16.30 17.59
C ARG A 377 -9.11 17.61 17.38
N ASN A 378 -9.78 18.72 17.68
CA ASN A 378 -9.27 20.09 17.67
C ASN A 378 -8.45 20.43 16.40
N ARG A 379 -9.01 20.14 15.22
CA ARG A 379 -8.40 20.49 13.92
C ARG A 379 -9.39 20.32 12.76
N TRP A 380 -9.01 20.86 11.61
CA TRP A 380 -9.70 20.67 10.34
C TRP A 380 -9.35 19.34 9.66
N VAL A 381 -10.33 18.78 8.95
CA VAL A 381 -10.20 17.68 7.98
C VAL A 381 -10.94 18.10 6.72
N GLY A 382 -10.21 18.56 5.71
CA GLY A 382 -10.80 19.21 4.54
C GLY A 382 -11.56 20.49 4.94
N ARG A 383 -12.87 20.55 4.63
CA ARG A 383 -13.71 21.72 4.96
C ARG A 383 -14.36 21.65 6.35
N TYR A 384 -14.13 20.59 7.14
CA TYR A 384 -14.87 20.28 8.36
C TYR A 384 -13.97 20.37 9.60
N TYR A 385 -14.45 20.95 10.69
CA TYR A 385 -13.72 21.00 11.97
C TYR A 385 -14.18 19.89 12.93
N LEU A 386 -13.23 19.18 13.54
CA LEU A 386 -13.50 18.18 14.58
C LEU A 386 -13.20 18.80 15.95
N LYS A 387 -14.17 18.79 16.86
CA LYS A 387 -14.10 19.45 18.17
C LYS A 387 -13.37 18.60 19.21
N ALA A 388 -13.27 19.10 20.45
CA ALA A 388 -12.59 18.39 21.54
C ALA A 388 -13.23 17.03 21.88
N ASP A 389 -14.54 16.90 21.73
CA ASP A 389 -15.28 15.64 21.87
C ASP A 389 -15.18 14.72 20.63
N ALA A 390 -14.36 15.09 19.64
CA ALA A 390 -14.22 14.50 18.30
C ALA A 390 -15.44 14.64 17.40
N SER A 391 -16.52 15.28 17.84
CA SER A 391 -17.68 15.50 16.97
C SER A 391 -17.39 16.61 15.96
N MET A 392 -17.84 16.40 14.73
CA MET A 392 -17.84 17.42 13.69
C MET A 392 -18.67 18.62 14.13
N ALA A 393 -18.13 19.82 13.93
CA ALA A 393 -18.86 21.07 14.13
C ALA A 393 -19.93 21.26 13.03
N ALA A 394 -21.07 21.87 13.37
CA ALA A 394 -22.11 22.26 12.41
C ALA A 394 -22.99 23.40 12.97
N SER A 395 -23.32 24.38 12.12
CA SER A 395 -24.07 25.59 12.47
C SER A 395 -23.50 26.38 13.67
N GLU A 396 -22.17 26.44 13.80
CA GLU A 396 -21.49 27.01 14.96
C GLU A 396 -20.21 27.77 14.61
N TRP A 397 -19.82 28.69 15.50
CA TRP A 397 -18.58 29.44 15.43
C TRP A 397 -17.44 28.67 16.10
N ILE A 398 -16.32 28.53 15.40
CA ILE A 398 -15.09 27.91 15.87
C ILE A 398 -14.01 28.98 15.95
N TYR A 399 -13.40 29.17 17.11
CA TYR A 399 -12.09 29.83 17.18
C TYR A 399 -11.03 28.76 16.98
N ASP A 400 -10.17 28.96 15.99
CA ASP A 400 -9.05 28.08 15.72
C ASP A 400 -7.76 28.71 16.28
N GLU A 401 -7.11 27.98 17.19
CA GLU A 401 -5.92 28.44 17.89
C GLU A 401 -4.64 28.38 17.05
N ASP A 402 -4.60 27.60 15.97
CA ASP A 402 -3.45 27.57 15.06
C ASP A 402 -3.54 28.73 14.07
N TYR A 403 -4.75 29.03 13.56
CA TYR A 403 -5.01 30.17 12.66
C TYR A 403 -5.29 31.51 13.36
N LYS A 404 -5.42 31.51 14.69
CA LYS A 404 -5.78 32.67 15.55
C LYS A 404 -7.00 33.46 15.09
N SER A 405 -7.95 32.79 14.43
CA SER A 405 -9.09 33.38 13.75
C SER A 405 -10.39 32.66 14.09
N TRP A 406 -11.50 33.39 13.97
CA TRP A 406 -12.83 32.80 13.98
C TRP A 406 -13.19 32.27 12.59
N PHE A 407 -13.90 31.16 12.58
CA PHE A 407 -14.48 30.50 11.41
C PHE A 407 -15.93 30.16 11.74
N TYR A 408 -16.80 30.16 10.74
CA TYR A 408 -18.17 29.66 10.90
C TYR A 408 -18.38 28.44 10.01
N VAL A 409 -18.94 27.36 10.57
CA VAL A 409 -19.37 26.19 9.81
C VAL A 409 -20.88 26.18 9.62
N ASP A 410 -21.33 25.88 8.41
CA ASP A 410 -22.75 25.81 8.06
C ASP A 410 -23.43 24.53 8.60
N SER A 411 -24.69 24.33 8.25
CA SER A 411 -25.50 23.17 8.66
C SER A 411 -25.04 21.84 8.05
N THR A 412 -24.12 21.86 7.08
CA THR A 412 -23.41 20.68 6.56
C THR A 412 -22.10 20.41 7.29
N GLY A 413 -21.63 21.36 8.10
CA GLY A 413 -20.34 21.34 8.78
C GLY A 413 -19.16 21.89 7.96
N SER A 414 -19.40 22.33 6.72
CA SER A 414 -18.40 23.01 5.90
C SER A 414 -18.15 24.41 6.43
N TYR A 415 -16.89 24.87 6.45
CA TYR A 415 -16.61 26.29 6.67
C TYR A 415 -17.22 27.14 5.54
N VAL A 416 -17.80 28.27 5.92
CA VAL A 416 -18.33 29.31 5.03
C VAL A 416 -17.19 30.22 4.60
N GLU A 417 -17.13 30.60 3.32
CA GLU A 417 -16.12 31.55 2.80
C GLU A 417 -16.69 32.48 1.72
N LYS A 418 -16.12 33.67 1.60
CA LYS A 418 -16.55 34.76 0.71
C LYS A 418 -18.01 35.17 0.88
N ALA A 419 -18.54 35.08 2.10
CA ALA A 419 -19.96 35.25 2.39
C ALA A 419 -20.20 35.79 3.82
N TRP A 420 -21.39 36.34 4.01
CA TRP A 420 -21.87 36.85 5.30
C TRP A 420 -22.44 35.75 6.19
N GLN A 421 -22.16 35.83 7.48
CA GLN A 421 -22.88 35.13 8.54
C GLN A 421 -23.34 36.14 9.59
N GLY A 422 -24.60 36.58 9.49
CA GLY A 422 -25.13 37.64 10.35
C GLY A 422 -24.43 38.98 10.11
N GLU A 423 -23.78 39.52 11.13
CA GLU A 423 -23.05 40.80 11.06
C GLU A 423 -21.56 40.64 10.67
N TYR A 424 -21.09 39.41 10.42
CA TYR A 424 -19.69 39.07 10.17
C TYR A 424 -19.48 38.60 8.73
N TYR A 425 -18.32 38.89 8.13
CA TYR A 425 -17.94 38.38 6.81
C TYR A 425 -16.81 37.32 6.94
N LEU A 426 -16.99 36.17 6.30
CA LEU A 426 -15.96 35.14 6.20
C LEU A 426 -15.22 35.33 4.86
N LYS A 427 -13.90 35.52 4.92
CA LYS A 427 -13.03 35.69 3.75
C LYS A 427 -12.77 34.37 3.03
N ARG A 428 -12.02 34.39 1.92
CA ARG A 428 -11.49 33.18 1.27
C ARG A 428 -10.75 32.32 2.31
N GLY A 429 -10.99 31.01 2.29
CA GLY A 429 -10.43 30.08 3.29
C GLY A 429 -11.13 30.11 4.65
N GLY A 430 -12.21 30.87 4.82
CA GLY A 430 -13.10 30.82 5.99
C GLY A 430 -12.77 31.75 7.15
N TYR A 431 -11.65 32.47 7.09
CA TYR A 431 -11.23 33.43 8.11
C TYR A 431 -12.25 34.57 8.27
N MET A 432 -12.81 34.76 9.46
CA MET A 432 -13.60 35.95 9.80
C MET A 432 -12.76 37.23 9.61
N ALA A 433 -13.33 38.21 8.91
CA ALA A 433 -12.70 39.51 8.75
C ALA A 433 -12.82 40.36 10.04
N LYS A 434 -11.76 41.10 10.41
CA LYS A 434 -11.80 42.11 11.49
C LYS A 434 -10.77 43.22 11.26
N SER A 435 -11.10 44.44 11.66
CA SER A 435 -10.26 45.64 11.47
C SER A 435 -9.76 45.81 10.03
N GLU A 436 -10.61 45.49 9.03
CA GLU A 436 -10.19 45.43 7.63
C GLU A 436 -11.34 45.70 6.65
N TRP A 437 -10.97 46.12 5.43
CA TRP A 437 -11.89 46.26 4.30
C TRP A 437 -12.09 44.93 3.56
N VAL A 438 -13.33 44.62 3.23
CA VAL A 438 -13.69 43.53 2.30
C VAL A 438 -14.52 44.08 1.15
N PHE A 439 -14.30 43.57 -0.06
CA PHE A 439 -15.15 43.83 -1.21
C PHE A 439 -16.09 42.65 -1.41
N ASP A 440 -17.39 42.92 -1.43
CA ASP A 440 -18.40 41.91 -1.75
C ASP A 440 -18.93 42.12 -3.18
N SER A 441 -18.53 41.20 -4.06
CA SER A 441 -18.95 41.16 -5.46
C SER A 441 -20.44 40.87 -5.65
N GLN A 442 -21.14 40.32 -4.65
CA GLN A 442 -22.61 40.14 -4.71
C GLN A 442 -23.36 41.46 -4.56
N TYR A 443 -22.75 42.44 -3.88
CA TYR A 443 -23.37 43.75 -3.56
C TYR A 443 -22.68 44.95 -4.23
N ASP A 444 -21.67 44.70 -5.07
CA ASP A 444 -20.78 45.66 -5.75
C ASP A 444 -20.28 46.78 -4.83
N SER A 445 -19.83 46.39 -3.63
CA SER A 445 -19.47 47.37 -2.60
C SER A 445 -18.36 46.91 -1.67
N TRP A 446 -17.68 47.91 -1.12
CA TRP A 446 -16.76 47.76 -0.02
C TRP A 446 -17.51 47.88 1.31
N TYR A 447 -17.11 47.04 2.26
CA TYR A 447 -17.55 47.02 3.64
C TYR A 447 -16.31 47.05 4.53
N TYR A 448 -16.39 47.65 5.71
CA TYR A 448 -15.32 47.58 6.71
C TYR A 448 -15.80 46.75 7.90
N LEU A 449 -14.99 45.81 8.38
CA LEU A 449 -15.27 45.07 9.62
C LEU A 449 -14.50 45.71 10.77
N ASN A 450 -15.18 45.96 11.88
CA ASN A 450 -14.62 46.50 13.10
C ASN A 450 -13.71 45.48 13.82
N GLN A 451 -13.11 45.89 14.94
CA GLN A 451 -12.20 45.04 15.73
C GLN A 451 -12.91 43.82 16.37
N ASP A 452 -14.22 43.90 16.58
CA ASP A 452 -15.08 42.78 17.01
C ASP A 452 -15.49 41.85 15.85
N GLY A 453 -15.13 42.18 14.61
CA GLY A 453 -15.48 41.46 13.39
C GLY A 453 -16.81 41.87 12.74
N LYS A 454 -17.59 42.77 13.36
CA LYS A 454 -18.89 43.21 12.83
C LYS A 454 -18.74 44.30 11.78
N TYR A 455 -19.60 44.32 10.77
CA TYR A 455 -19.56 45.39 9.78
C TYR A 455 -19.89 46.77 10.38
N ALA A 456 -19.08 47.75 9.99
CA ALA A 456 -19.29 49.16 10.26
C ALA A 456 -20.54 49.65 9.50
N ARG A 457 -21.45 50.31 10.22
CA ARG A 457 -22.63 50.97 9.63
C ARG A 457 -22.94 52.28 10.35
N ASN A 458 -23.42 53.26 9.60
CA ASN A 458 -23.69 54.63 10.07
C ASN A 458 -22.50 55.29 10.81
N GLN A 459 -21.26 55.01 10.37
CA GLN A 459 -20.06 55.54 11.03
C GLN A 459 -18.92 55.86 10.06
N TRP A 460 -18.06 56.77 10.50
CA TRP A 460 -16.80 57.11 9.85
C TRP A 460 -15.69 56.16 10.28
N ILE A 461 -14.95 55.63 9.31
CA ILE A 461 -13.72 54.86 9.50
C ILE A 461 -12.54 55.69 9.02
N LYS A 462 -11.51 55.80 9.84
CA LYS A 462 -10.21 56.35 9.44
C LYS A 462 -9.32 55.21 8.97
N ASP A 463 -8.75 55.34 7.78
CA ASP A 463 -7.76 54.41 7.25
C ASP A 463 -6.60 55.19 6.63
N GLY A 464 -5.39 54.97 7.15
CA GLY A 464 -4.26 55.89 6.99
C GLY A 464 -4.63 57.32 7.41
N ASP A 465 -4.41 58.27 6.50
CA ASP A 465 -4.80 59.68 6.65
C ASP A 465 -6.17 60.03 6.06
N LYS A 466 -6.90 59.04 5.54
CA LYS A 466 -8.19 59.22 4.87
C LYS A 466 -9.36 58.82 5.77
N TRP A 467 -10.53 59.36 5.46
CA TRP A 467 -11.78 59.05 6.12
C TRP A 467 -12.80 58.54 5.09
N TYR A 468 -13.54 57.52 5.49
CA TYR A 468 -14.55 56.82 4.69
C TYR A 468 -15.82 56.65 5.52
N TYR A 469 -17.00 56.73 4.91
CA TYR A 469 -18.28 56.54 5.62
C TYR A 469 -18.99 55.26 5.17
N LEU A 470 -19.44 54.46 6.14
CA LEU A 470 -20.27 53.28 5.87
C LEU A 470 -21.73 53.62 6.16
N LEU A 471 -22.60 53.31 5.19
CA LEU A 471 -24.04 53.54 5.21
C LEU A 471 -24.76 52.60 6.20
N ALA A 472 -26.08 52.75 6.33
CA ALA A 472 -26.89 51.95 7.26
C ALA A 472 -26.89 50.44 6.94
N ASP A 473 -26.73 50.08 5.67
CA ASP A 473 -26.59 48.70 5.17
C ASP A 473 -25.13 48.20 5.17
N GLY A 474 -24.19 49.01 5.69
CA GLY A 474 -22.77 48.69 5.78
C GLY A 474 -21.94 49.03 4.54
N LYS A 475 -22.55 49.52 3.45
CA LYS A 475 -21.84 49.83 2.21
C LYS A 475 -21.03 51.13 2.30
N LEU A 476 -19.87 51.16 1.65
CA LEU A 476 -19.09 52.36 1.44
C LEU A 476 -19.88 53.42 0.64
N ALA A 477 -20.11 54.58 1.25
CA ALA A 477 -20.64 55.75 0.58
C ALA A 477 -19.67 56.22 -0.52
N LYS A 478 -20.19 56.46 -1.74
CA LYS A 478 -19.44 56.98 -2.90
C LYS A 478 -20.24 58.12 -3.54
N ASN A 479 -19.56 59.19 -4.00
CA ASN A 479 -20.16 60.32 -4.74
C ASN A 479 -21.40 60.97 -4.07
N MET A 480 -21.37 61.17 -2.76
CA MET A 480 -22.51 61.70 -2.00
C MET A 480 -22.09 62.60 -0.81
N THR A 481 -23.06 63.22 -0.15
CA THR A 481 -22.85 64.08 1.03
C THR A 481 -23.47 63.44 2.27
N ILE A 482 -22.66 63.24 3.32
CA ILE A 482 -23.04 62.68 4.61
C ILE A 482 -22.93 63.78 5.67
N ASN A 483 -24.05 64.22 6.23
CA ASN A 483 -24.10 65.21 7.32
C ASN A 483 -23.27 66.50 7.08
N GLY A 484 -23.19 66.94 5.82
CA GLY A 484 -22.42 68.12 5.38
C GLY A 484 -21.03 67.81 4.79
N TYR A 485 -20.47 66.63 5.05
CA TYR A 485 -19.17 66.19 4.52
C TYR A 485 -19.35 65.45 3.19
N LYS A 486 -18.51 65.72 2.19
CA LYS A 486 -18.63 65.12 0.84
C LYS A 486 -17.65 63.95 0.67
N VAL A 487 -18.11 62.84 0.10
CA VAL A 487 -17.23 61.72 -0.30
C VAL A 487 -17.12 61.62 -1.82
N ASN A 488 -15.92 61.31 -2.31
CA ASN A 488 -15.61 61.20 -3.73
C ASN A 488 -16.00 59.82 -4.33
N GLU A 489 -15.59 59.54 -5.57
CA GLU A 489 -15.88 58.28 -6.28
C GLU A 489 -15.31 57.03 -5.60
N LYS A 490 -14.24 57.20 -4.81
CA LYS A 490 -13.53 56.17 -4.04
C LYS A 490 -14.02 56.10 -2.59
N GLY A 491 -15.03 56.90 -2.24
CA GLY A 491 -15.59 57.02 -0.90
C GLY A 491 -14.73 57.80 0.09
N GLU A 492 -13.67 58.45 -0.37
CA GLU A 492 -12.77 59.27 0.44
C GLU A 492 -13.43 60.62 0.73
N TRP A 493 -13.39 61.08 1.99
CA TRP A 493 -13.78 62.45 2.35
C TRP A 493 -12.89 63.49 1.66
N VAL A 494 -13.55 64.53 1.10
CA VAL A 494 -12.96 65.69 0.40
C VAL A 494 -13.61 67.01 0.81
#